data_AF-A0A7S3WBK0-F1
#
_entry.id   AF-A0A7S3WBK0-F1
#
_cell.length_a   1.000
_cell.length_b   1.000
_cell.length_c   1.000
_cell.angle_alpha   90.00
_cell.angle_beta   90.00
_cell.angle_gamma   90.00
#
_symmetry.space_group_name_H-M   'P 1'
#
loop_
_entity.id
_entity.type
_entity.pdbx_description
1 polymer ?
#
loop_
_entity_poly.entity_id
_entity_poly.type
_entity_poly.pdbx_seq_one_letter_code
_entity_poly.pdbx_strand_id
1 'polypeptide(L)'
;EGEDWRIAVDKLLFLSDRAFSDDEPEEARIYEMKRVLEVLRVDSKEARQRIAEVSRAIYSQYLGDVADEVDAVTGEALAVASKAFGLPVKEAEKMNVETYRKIAVDLLAQGKLPEDGAKTLERARGVLQLGERAAALAFAAAAAPHLNSAVADVAAGLSAETAKEAIATLAAKQKDLGLSVTTAHEIVSKGFLARLRSLYDGACKTARAKNNAAALGNLDQALAFSANAEAVLAELREGKTEVSSPDAAADTGSVEAVPMTLAADQASARRLCIIYLERFIDGKADKAADPKELTRLLELSRLT
;
A
#
# COMPACT_ATOMS: atom_id res chain seq x y z
N GLU A 1 28.82 -6.08 30.63
CA GLU A 1 29.66 -6.70 29.58
C GLU A 1 29.48 -5.90 28.31
N GLY A 2 30.58 -5.59 27.61
CA GLY A 2 30.60 -4.61 26.52
C GLY A 2 29.96 -5.13 25.23
N GLU A 3 29.52 -4.19 24.39
CA GLU A 3 28.91 -4.43 23.08
C GLU A 3 29.78 -5.34 22.18
N ASP A 4 31.11 -5.17 22.23
CA ASP A 4 32.07 -5.98 21.48
C ASP A 4 32.03 -7.47 21.82
N TRP A 5 31.85 -7.81 23.10
CA TRP A 5 31.73 -9.20 23.53
C TRP A 5 30.45 -9.83 22.99
N ARG A 6 29.34 -9.09 23.02
CA ARG A 6 28.07 -9.56 22.47
C ARG A 6 28.19 -9.83 20.96
N ILE A 7 28.79 -8.92 20.20
CA ILE A 7 29.01 -9.09 18.76
C ILE A 7 29.88 -10.32 18.47
N ALA A 8 30.93 -10.55 19.26
CA ALA A 8 31.80 -11.72 19.12
C ALA A 8 31.05 -13.04 19.37
N VAL A 9 30.22 -13.08 20.42
CA VAL A 9 29.37 -14.24 20.74
C VAL A 9 28.36 -14.52 19.63
N ASP A 10 27.68 -13.48 19.12
CA ASP A 10 26.69 -13.63 18.06
C ASP A 10 27.32 -14.14 16.75
N LYS A 11 28.51 -13.64 16.40
CA LYS A 11 29.28 -14.14 15.25
C LYS A 11 29.74 -15.59 15.44
N LEU A 12 30.21 -15.95 16.64
CA LEU A 12 30.64 -17.32 16.93
C LEU A 12 29.47 -18.29 16.82
N LEU A 13 28.31 -17.95 17.39
CA LEU A 13 27.08 -18.74 17.27
C LEU A 13 26.69 -18.95 15.80
N PHE A 14 26.71 -17.88 15.00
CA PHE A 14 26.42 -17.94 13.57
C PHE A 14 27.40 -18.86 12.83
N LEU A 15 28.72 -18.66 12.99
CA LEU A 15 29.73 -19.43 12.29
C LEU A 15 29.71 -20.91 12.68
N SER A 16 29.52 -21.22 13.98
CA SER A 16 29.36 -22.61 14.44
C SER A 16 28.14 -23.28 13.82
N ASP A 17 26.98 -22.61 13.81
CA ASP A 17 25.77 -23.18 13.21
C ASP A 17 25.92 -23.43 11.71
N ARG A 18 26.65 -22.56 10.98
CA ARG A 18 26.95 -22.76 9.56
C ARG A 18 27.91 -23.92 9.33
N ALA A 19 29.03 -23.97 10.05
CA ALA A 19 30.04 -25.02 9.91
C ALA A 19 29.44 -26.42 10.12
N PHE A 20 28.61 -26.60 11.16
CA PHE A 20 27.98 -27.90 11.41
C PHE A 20 26.81 -28.20 10.46
N SER A 21 26.23 -27.20 9.81
CA SER A 21 25.15 -27.42 8.83
C SER A 21 25.64 -27.96 7.49
N ASP A 22 26.88 -27.66 7.13
CA ASP A 22 27.46 -28.03 5.83
C ASP A 22 28.16 -29.40 5.86
N ASP A 23 28.77 -29.76 7.00
CA ASP A 23 29.65 -30.93 7.11
C ASP A 23 29.03 -32.15 7.82
N GLU A 24 27.95 -31.96 8.59
CA GLU A 24 27.45 -33.00 9.51
C GLU A 24 25.99 -33.42 9.26
N PRO A 25 25.63 -34.69 9.57
CA PRO A 25 24.23 -35.11 9.68
C PRO A 25 23.48 -34.27 10.73
N GLU A 26 22.17 -34.10 10.56
CA GLU A 26 21.34 -33.24 11.42
C GLU A 26 21.49 -33.55 12.93
N GLU A 27 21.60 -34.83 13.29
CA GLU A 27 21.79 -35.27 14.67
C GLU A 27 23.13 -34.80 15.27
N ALA A 28 24.21 -34.83 14.48
CA ALA A 28 25.54 -34.41 14.89
C ALA A 28 25.62 -32.88 15.02
N ARG A 29 25.00 -32.14 14.08
CA ARG A 29 24.81 -30.68 14.20
C ARG A 29 24.11 -30.29 15.51
N ILE A 30 23.00 -30.96 15.85
CA ILE A 30 22.25 -30.68 17.08
C ILE A 30 23.14 -30.92 18.31
N TYR A 31 23.91 -32.01 18.31
CA TYR A 31 24.83 -32.35 19.39
C TYR A 31 25.95 -31.31 19.55
N GLU A 32 26.64 -30.96 18.47
CA GLU A 32 27.75 -30.01 18.52
C GLU A 32 27.27 -28.58 18.86
N MET A 33 26.14 -28.14 18.31
CA MET A 33 25.56 -26.86 18.73
C MET A 33 25.19 -26.86 20.20
N LYS A 34 24.66 -27.95 20.76
CA LYS A 34 24.36 -28.02 22.20
C LYS A 34 25.60 -27.76 23.06
N ARG A 35 26.77 -28.30 22.66
CA ARG A 35 28.04 -28.05 23.36
C ARG A 35 28.46 -26.60 23.28
N VAL A 36 28.34 -25.97 22.11
CA VAL A 36 28.62 -24.54 21.94
C VAL A 36 27.72 -23.69 22.83
N LEU A 37 26.41 -24.01 22.89
CA LEU A 37 25.46 -23.33 23.76
C LEU A 37 25.78 -23.48 25.25
N GLU A 38 26.21 -24.66 25.69
CA GLU A 38 26.65 -24.92 27.06
C GLU A 38 27.88 -24.09 27.44
N VAL A 39 28.87 -23.97 26.54
CA VAL A 39 30.08 -23.16 26.75
C VAL A 39 29.74 -21.68 26.82
N LEU A 40 28.88 -21.20 25.91
CA LEU A 40 28.49 -19.79 25.84
C LEU A 40 27.40 -19.41 26.85
N ARG A 41 26.81 -20.40 27.53
CA ARG A 41 25.69 -20.25 28.49
C ARG A 41 24.48 -19.51 27.88
N VAL A 42 24.17 -19.83 26.63
CA VAL A 42 23.04 -19.27 25.88
C VAL A 42 22.01 -20.37 25.66
N ASP A 43 20.72 -20.07 25.88
CA ASP A 43 19.68 -21.05 25.60
C ASP A 43 19.43 -21.21 24.09
N SER A 44 18.88 -22.35 23.68
CA SER A 44 18.69 -22.65 22.25
C SER A 44 17.74 -21.70 21.53
N LYS A 45 16.76 -21.12 22.22
CA LYS A 45 15.82 -20.17 21.63
C LYS A 45 16.50 -18.82 21.41
N GLU A 46 17.24 -18.35 22.41
CA GLU A 46 18.03 -17.13 22.33
C GLU A 46 19.10 -17.23 21.23
N ALA A 47 19.83 -18.34 21.16
CA ALA A 47 20.84 -18.55 20.13
C ALA A 47 20.25 -18.55 18.72
N ARG A 48 19.11 -19.20 18.49
CA ARG A 48 18.41 -19.15 17.19
C ARG A 48 18.03 -17.73 16.80
N GLN A 49 17.56 -16.93 17.76
CA GLN A 49 17.22 -15.53 17.49
C GLN A 49 18.46 -14.72 17.12
N ARG A 50 19.55 -14.85 17.87
CA ARG A 50 20.83 -14.15 17.61
C ARG A 50 21.44 -14.55 16.26
N ILE A 51 21.43 -15.84 15.93
CA ILE A 51 21.88 -16.34 14.62
C ILE A 51 21.04 -15.71 13.51
N ALA A 52 19.70 -15.70 13.64
CA ALA A 52 18.82 -15.09 12.66
C ALA A 52 19.06 -13.57 12.51
N GLU A 53 19.36 -12.86 13.59
CA GLU A 53 19.72 -11.44 13.56
C GLU A 53 21.02 -11.20 12.77
N VAL A 54 22.04 -12.04 12.97
CA VAL A 54 23.29 -11.97 12.17
C VAL A 54 23.03 -12.30 10.70
N SER A 55 22.28 -13.36 10.40
CA SER A 55 21.91 -13.74 9.03
C SER A 55 21.20 -12.60 8.29
N ARG A 56 20.23 -11.95 8.95
CA ARG A 56 19.53 -10.77 8.39
C ARG A 56 20.48 -9.61 8.16
N ALA A 57 21.36 -9.31 9.12
CA ALA A 57 22.27 -8.18 9.00
C ALA A 57 23.22 -8.35 7.81
N ILE A 58 23.80 -9.54 7.64
CA ILE A 58 24.69 -9.84 6.50
C ILE A 58 23.90 -9.79 5.19
N TYR A 59 22.72 -10.43 5.13
CA TYR A 59 21.91 -10.42 3.91
C TYR A 59 21.44 -9.00 3.54
N SER A 60 21.15 -8.16 4.54
CA SER A 60 20.81 -6.74 4.33
C SER A 60 21.96 -5.92 3.76
N GLN A 61 23.21 -6.28 4.01
CA GLN A 61 24.37 -5.61 3.39
C GLN A 61 24.43 -5.92 1.90
N TYR A 62 24.27 -7.20 1.52
CA TYR A 62 24.19 -7.61 0.11
C TYR A 62 23.03 -6.94 -0.62
N LEU A 63 21.88 -6.79 0.03
CA LEU A 63 20.74 -6.06 -0.54
C LEU A 63 20.97 -4.56 -0.63
N GLY A 64 21.83 -4.00 0.23
CA GLY A 64 22.28 -2.61 0.15
C GLY A 64 23.02 -2.35 -1.16
N ASP A 65 23.94 -3.24 -1.54
CA ASP A 65 24.67 -3.15 -2.80
C ASP A 65 23.71 -3.17 -4.02
N VAL A 66 22.67 -4.01 -3.97
CA VAL A 66 21.62 -4.06 -5.02
C VAL A 66 20.77 -2.79 -5.05
N ALA A 67 20.52 -2.19 -3.90
CA ALA A 67 19.76 -0.94 -3.82
C ALA A 67 20.55 0.24 -4.40
N ASP A 68 21.86 0.27 -4.18
CA ASP A 68 22.76 1.31 -4.69
C ASP A 68 23.03 1.12 -6.21
N GLU A 69 23.25 -0.13 -6.64
CA GLU A 69 23.46 -0.50 -8.04
C GLU A 69 22.84 -1.87 -8.33
N VAL A 70 21.73 -1.88 -9.09
CA VAL A 70 20.94 -3.10 -9.37
C VAL A 70 21.77 -4.23 -9.96
N ASP A 71 22.76 -3.90 -10.80
CA ASP A 71 23.61 -4.87 -11.50
C ASP A 71 24.87 -5.27 -10.68
N ALA A 72 25.03 -4.77 -9.44
CA ALA A 72 26.17 -5.11 -8.58
C ALA A 72 26.18 -6.58 -8.13
N VAL A 73 25.00 -7.20 -8.01
CA VAL A 73 24.84 -8.59 -7.58
C VAL A 73 23.90 -9.32 -8.52
N THR A 74 24.26 -10.52 -8.95
CA THR A 74 23.35 -11.36 -9.76
C THR A 74 22.30 -12.04 -8.88
N GLY A 75 21.13 -12.36 -9.44
CA GLY A 75 20.12 -13.10 -8.68
C GLY A 75 20.60 -14.48 -8.21
N GLU A 76 21.48 -15.13 -8.96
CA GLU A 76 22.13 -16.38 -8.53
C GLU A 76 23.03 -16.16 -7.30
N ALA A 77 23.83 -15.10 -7.30
CA ALA A 77 24.68 -14.75 -6.16
C ALA A 77 23.84 -14.44 -4.91
N LEU A 78 22.70 -13.77 -5.08
CA LEU A 78 21.77 -13.47 -3.98
C LEU A 78 21.10 -14.75 -3.43
N ALA A 79 20.70 -15.68 -4.30
CA ALA A 79 20.16 -16.98 -3.90
C ALA A 79 21.19 -17.81 -3.13
N VAL A 80 22.44 -17.86 -3.62
CA VAL A 80 23.56 -18.51 -2.93
C VAL A 80 23.81 -17.86 -1.57
N ALA A 81 23.80 -16.53 -1.50
CA ALA A 81 24.00 -15.78 -0.26
C ALA A 81 22.89 -16.08 0.78
N SER A 82 21.62 -16.03 0.39
CA SER A 82 20.50 -16.34 1.31
C SER A 82 20.61 -17.75 1.90
N LYS A 83 21.00 -18.74 1.07
CA LYS A 83 21.23 -20.12 1.50
C LYS A 83 22.44 -20.24 2.41
N ALA A 84 23.57 -19.63 2.04
CA ALA A 84 24.81 -19.65 2.81
C ALA A 84 24.60 -19.04 4.21
N PHE A 85 23.81 -17.96 4.30
CA PHE A 85 23.50 -17.31 5.58
C PHE A 85 22.38 -18.01 6.36
N GLY A 86 21.78 -19.07 5.83
CA GLY A 86 20.72 -19.82 6.50
C GLY A 86 19.43 -19.04 6.69
N LEU A 87 19.18 -18.03 5.86
CA LEU A 87 17.99 -17.22 5.96
C LEU A 87 16.78 -18.04 5.45
N PRO A 88 15.67 -18.13 6.21
CA PRO A 88 14.46 -18.77 5.73
C PRO A 88 13.98 -18.13 4.42
N VAL A 89 13.56 -18.95 3.46
CA VAL A 89 13.13 -18.49 2.11
C VAL A 89 12.10 -17.35 2.18
N LYS A 90 11.05 -17.52 3.01
CA LYS A 90 10.01 -16.49 3.19
C LYS A 90 10.54 -15.16 3.74
N GLU A 91 11.61 -15.23 4.54
CA GLU A 91 12.23 -14.05 5.13
C GLU A 91 13.13 -13.34 4.11
N ALA A 92 13.91 -14.10 3.34
CA ALA A 92 14.66 -13.58 2.21
C ALA A 92 13.74 -12.90 1.17
N GLU A 93 12.63 -13.54 0.81
CA GLU A 93 11.60 -12.98 -0.09
C GLU A 93 11.05 -11.65 0.44
N LYS A 94 10.74 -11.57 1.75
CA LYS A 94 10.26 -10.34 2.37
C LYS A 94 11.29 -9.21 2.27
N MET A 95 12.56 -9.51 2.57
CA MET A 95 13.64 -8.53 2.48
C MET A 95 13.89 -8.09 1.02
N ASN A 96 13.75 -9.00 0.06
CA ASN A 96 13.85 -8.69 -1.36
C ASN A 96 12.72 -7.75 -1.80
N VAL A 97 11.48 -8.01 -1.38
CA VAL A 97 10.33 -7.12 -1.64
C VAL A 97 10.53 -5.74 -1.04
N GLU A 98 11.04 -5.65 0.20
CA GLU A 98 11.33 -4.37 0.85
C GLU A 98 12.43 -3.60 0.11
N THR A 99 13.46 -4.28 -0.38
CA THR A 99 14.56 -3.68 -1.17
C THR A 99 14.06 -3.16 -2.50
N TYR A 100 13.27 -3.97 -3.23
CA TYR A 100 12.63 -3.53 -4.47
C TYR A 100 11.75 -2.29 -4.26
N ARG A 101 10.98 -2.26 -3.17
CA ARG A 101 10.18 -1.10 -2.81
C ARG A 101 11.03 0.14 -2.55
N LYS A 102 12.18 0.01 -1.89
CA LYS A 102 13.11 1.15 -1.69
C LYS A 102 13.61 1.70 -3.01
N ILE A 103 14.09 0.82 -3.91
CA ILE A 103 14.51 1.21 -5.26
C ILE A 103 13.38 1.96 -5.99
N ALA A 104 12.14 1.46 -5.91
CA ALA A 104 10.98 2.13 -6.49
C ALA A 104 10.69 3.51 -5.86
N VAL A 105 10.82 3.64 -4.54
CA VAL A 105 10.67 4.94 -3.84
C VAL A 105 11.73 5.93 -4.30
N ASP A 106 12.99 5.50 -4.41
CA ASP A 106 14.10 6.37 -4.81
C ASP A 106 13.94 6.82 -6.28
N LEU A 107 13.52 5.93 -7.17
CA LEU A 107 13.17 6.28 -8.56
C LEU A 107 12.01 7.27 -8.63
N LEU A 108 11.05 7.21 -7.70
CA LEU A 108 9.89 8.08 -7.66
C LEU A 108 10.10 9.34 -6.80
N ALA A 109 11.30 9.59 -6.28
CA ALA A 109 11.57 10.72 -5.38
C ALA A 109 11.20 12.08 -5.97
N GLN A 110 11.29 12.23 -7.31
CA GLN A 110 10.90 13.44 -8.03
C GLN A 110 9.40 13.49 -8.38
N GLY A 111 8.62 12.50 -7.95
CA GLY A 111 7.20 12.37 -8.22
C GLY A 111 6.84 11.91 -9.63
N LYS A 112 7.83 11.46 -10.41
CA LYS A 112 7.70 10.93 -11.77
C LYS A 112 8.70 9.80 -11.96
N LEU A 113 8.29 8.75 -12.68
CA LEU A 113 9.16 7.67 -13.08
C LEU A 113 10.11 8.15 -14.20
N PRO A 114 11.44 8.00 -14.04
CA PRO A 114 12.41 8.31 -15.09
C PRO A 114 12.21 7.42 -16.32
N GLU A 115 12.70 7.86 -17.49
CA GLU A 115 12.55 7.12 -18.76
C GLU A 115 13.12 5.69 -18.70
N ASP A 116 14.26 5.50 -18.03
CA ASP A 116 14.85 4.19 -17.80
C ASP A 116 14.35 3.51 -16.52
N GLY A 117 13.49 4.16 -15.74
CA GLY A 117 13.00 3.65 -14.45
C GLY A 117 12.29 2.31 -14.57
N ALA A 118 11.48 2.12 -15.62
CA ALA A 118 10.80 0.84 -15.87
C ALA A 118 11.79 -0.30 -16.14
N LYS A 119 12.87 -0.04 -16.89
CA LYS A 119 13.93 -1.03 -17.15
C LYS A 119 14.72 -1.34 -15.88
N THR A 120 15.05 -0.34 -15.08
CA THR A 120 15.73 -0.52 -13.79
C THR A 120 14.89 -1.38 -12.85
N LEU A 121 13.57 -1.14 -12.79
CA LEU A 121 12.65 -1.96 -12.00
C LEU A 121 12.52 -3.38 -12.55
N GLU A 122 12.51 -3.57 -13.86
CA GLU A 122 12.50 -4.91 -14.46
C GLU A 122 13.75 -5.70 -14.10
N ARG A 123 14.94 -5.06 -14.17
CA ARG A 123 16.21 -5.67 -13.75
C ARG A 123 16.23 -5.97 -12.26
N ALA A 124 15.81 -5.01 -11.43
CA ALA A 124 15.75 -5.19 -9.98
C ALA A 124 14.83 -6.35 -9.60
N ARG A 125 13.69 -6.50 -10.30
CA ARG A 125 12.80 -7.66 -10.14
C ARG A 125 13.52 -8.97 -10.44
N GLY A 126 14.29 -9.02 -11.54
CA GLY A 126 15.06 -10.20 -11.93
C GLY A 126 16.16 -10.57 -10.93
N VAL A 127 16.94 -9.57 -10.50
CA VAL A 127 18.02 -9.74 -9.51
C VAL A 127 17.46 -10.18 -8.15
N LEU A 128 16.40 -9.54 -7.69
CA LEU A 128 15.75 -9.87 -6.41
C LEU A 128 14.85 -11.11 -6.48
N GLN A 129 14.77 -11.76 -7.66
CA GLN A 129 13.98 -12.96 -7.93
C GLN A 129 12.50 -12.83 -7.52
N LEU A 130 11.92 -11.64 -7.77
CA LEU A 130 10.54 -11.36 -7.38
C LEU A 130 9.55 -11.82 -8.45
N GLY A 131 8.48 -12.49 -8.01
CA GLY A 131 7.33 -12.76 -8.87
C GLY A 131 6.63 -11.47 -9.30
N GLU A 132 5.99 -11.49 -10.47
CA GLU A 132 5.30 -10.33 -11.07
C GLU A 132 4.33 -9.66 -10.11
N ARG A 133 3.48 -10.46 -9.45
CA ARG A 133 2.50 -9.94 -8.49
C ARG A 133 3.15 -9.25 -7.29
N ALA A 134 4.25 -9.80 -6.77
CA ALA A 134 4.94 -9.23 -5.61
C ALA A 134 5.61 -7.89 -5.98
N ALA A 135 6.27 -7.84 -7.14
CA ALA A 135 6.85 -6.61 -7.68
C ALA A 135 5.79 -5.53 -7.94
N ALA A 136 4.67 -5.90 -8.58
CA ALA A 136 3.58 -4.97 -8.86
C ALA A 136 2.98 -4.37 -7.57
N LEU A 137 2.73 -5.19 -6.54
CA LEU A 137 2.24 -4.72 -5.25
C LEU A 137 3.25 -3.81 -4.53
N ALA A 138 4.54 -4.15 -4.59
CA ALA A 138 5.61 -3.35 -3.99
C ALA A 138 5.77 -1.99 -4.68
N PHE A 139 5.70 -1.97 -6.01
CA PHE A 139 5.72 -0.75 -6.82
C PHE A 139 4.50 0.13 -6.54
N ALA A 140 3.30 -0.44 -6.57
CA ALA A 140 2.07 0.26 -6.22
C ALA A 140 2.14 0.91 -4.83
N ALA A 141 2.71 0.20 -3.84
CA ALA A 141 2.91 0.73 -2.49
C ALA A 141 3.97 1.84 -2.39
N ALA A 142 4.90 1.92 -3.35
CA ALA A 142 5.87 3.02 -3.47
C ALA A 142 5.26 4.24 -4.17
N ALA A 143 4.44 4.03 -5.20
CA ALA A 143 3.80 5.11 -5.96
C ALA A 143 2.56 5.72 -5.29
N ALA A 144 1.87 4.95 -4.43
CA ALA A 144 0.63 5.37 -3.79
C ALA A 144 0.71 6.73 -3.06
N PRO A 145 1.75 7.08 -2.30
CA PRO A 145 1.86 8.40 -1.67
C PRO A 145 1.81 9.56 -2.68
N HIS A 146 2.45 9.42 -3.84
CA HIS A 146 2.47 10.47 -4.87
C HIS A 146 1.11 10.65 -5.55
N LEU A 147 0.41 9.55 -5.82
CA LEU A 147 -0.95 9.61 -6.38
C LEU A 147 -1.95 10.10 -5.34
N ASN A 148 -1.85 9.66 -4.08
CA ASN A 148 -2.71 10.10 -2.99
C ASN A 148 -2.63 11.62 -2.75
N SER A 149 -1.47 12.24 -2.92
CA SER A 149 -1.34 13.70 -2.85
C SER A 149 -2.20 14.37 -3.93
N ALA A 150 -2.09 13.93 -5.19
CA ALA A 150 -2.89 14.46 -6.29
C ALA A 150 -4.39 14.20 -6.10
N VAL A 151 -4.76 13.02 -5.57
CA VAL A 151 -6.14 12.69 -5.23
C VAL A 151 -6.69 13.60 -4.14
N ALA A 152 -5.90 13.93 -3.12
CA ALA A 152 -6.32 14.85 -2.07
C ALA A 152 -6.57 16.26 -2.62
N ASP A 153 -5.69 16.76 -3.50
CA ASP A 153 -5.82 18.08 -4.13
C ASP A 153 -7.07 18.14 -5.03
N VAL A 154 -7.27 17.12 -5.87
CA VAL A 154 -8.46 16.97 -6.71
C VAL A 154 -9.72 16.88 -5.86
N ALA A 155 -9.71 16.06 -4.81
CA ALA A 155 -10.88 15.84 -3.96
C ALA A 155 -11.26 17.08 -3.12
N ALA A 156 -10.34 18.01 -2.89
CA ALA A 156 -10.62 19.27 -2.22
C ALA A 156 -11.39 20.26 -3.12
N GLY A 157 -11.15 20.23 -4.43
CA GLY A 157 -11.74 21.15 -5.42
C GLY A 157 -12.75 20.51 -6.39
N LEU A 158 -13.16 19.27 -6.15
CA LEU A 158 -14.02 18.53 -7.09
C LEU A 158 -15.44 19.11 -7.16
N SER A 159 -15.81 19.61 -8.34
CA SER A 159 -17.14 20.06 -8.72
C SER A 159 -17.48 19.56 -10.12
N ALA A 160 -18.70 19.83 -10.60
CA ALA A 160 -19.11 19.44 -11.94
C ALA A 160 -18.28 20.14 -13.02
N GLU A 161 -17.85 21.37 -12.77
CA GLU A 161 -17.03 22.18 -13.68
C GLU A 161 -15.58 21.70 -13.73
N THR A 162 -15.04 21.23 -12.60
CA THR A 162 -13.63 20.80 -12.48
C THR A 162 -13.42 19.31 -12.75
N ALA A 163 -14.48 18.53 -12.94
CA ALA A 163 -14.41 17.07 -13.14
C ALA A 163 -13.51 16.68 -14.33
N LYS A 164 -13.55 17.41 -15.45
CA LYS A 164 -12.69 17.12 -16.62
C LYS A 164 -11.22 17.40 -16.33
N GLU A 165 -10.93 18.49 -15.61
CA GLU A 165 -9.57 18.84 -15.20
C GLU A 165 -9.02 17.84 -14.17
N ALA A 166 -9.88 17.36 -13.26
CA ALA A 166 -9.57 16.31 -12.31
C ALA A 166 -9.16 15.01 -13.02
N ILE A 167 -9.91 14.58 -14.04
CA ILE A 167 -9.60 13.39 -14.84
C ILE A 167 -8.26 13.56 -15.56
N ALA A 168 -8.04 14.70 -16.22
CA ALA A 168 -6.78 14.99 -16.90
C ALA A 168 -5.59 14.98 -15.93
N THR A 169 -5.75 15.56 -14.74
CA THR A 169 -4.70 15.61 -13.70
C THR A 169 -4.37 14.22 -13.18
N LEU A 170 -5.38 13.42 -12.84
CA LEU A 170 -5.18 12.07 -12.32
C LEU A 170 -4.62 11.11 -13.39
N ALA A 171 -5.08 11.22 -14.63
CA ALA A 171 -4.55 10.42 -15.75
C ALA A 171 -3.10 10.79 -16.09
N ALA A 172 -2.77 12.09 -16.10
CA ALA A 172 -1.39 12.54 -16.27
C ALA A 172 -0.49 12.02 -15.14
N LYS A 173 -0.98 12.08 -13.89
CA LYS A 173 -0.22 11.58 -12.74
C LYS A 173 -0.06 10.06 -12.74
N GLN A 174 -1.09 9.32 -13.14
CA GLN A 174 -1.01 7.88 -13.37
C GLN A 174 0.12 7.57 -14.36
N LYS A 175 0.14 8.27 -15.51
CA LYS A 175 1.14 8.06 -16.54
C LYS A 175 2.55 8.42 -16.05
N ASP A 176 2.70 9.57 -15.39
CA ASP A 176 3.99 9.98 -14.83
C ASP A 176 4.52 8.99 -13.79
N LEU A 177 3.63 8.33 -13.03
CA LEU A 177 4.01 7.32 -12.07
C LEU A 177 4.20 5.92 -12.68
N GLY A 178 3.83 5.71 -13.95
CA GLY A 178 3.85 4.39 -14.59
C GLY A 178 2.95 3.39 -13.87
N LEU A 179 1.74 3.80 -13.48
CA LEU A 179 0.76 2.91 -12.85
C LEU A 179 -0.24 2.36 -13.86
N SER A 180 -0.64 1.11 -13.67
CA SER A 180 -1.76 0.50 -14.36
C SER A 180 -3.07 1.20 -14.00
N VAL A 181 -4.02 1.13 -14.93
CA VAL A 181 -5.35 1.73 -14.75
C VAL A 181 -6.05 1.11 -13.53
N THR A 182 -5.92 -0.21 -13.36
CA THR A 182 -6.48 -0.94 -12.23
C THR A 182 -5.93 -0.42 -10.89
N THR A 183 -4.60 -0.37 -10.72
CA THR A 183 -3.98 0.14 -9.48
C THR A 183 -4.32 1.60 -9.22
N ALA A 184 -4.27 2.45 -10.26
CA ALA A 184 -4.57 3.87 -10.12
C ALA A 184 -6.03 4.09 -9.70
N HIS A 185 -6.98 3.37 -10.31
CA HIS A 185 -8.39 3.44 -9.95
C HIS A 185 -8.63 2.98 -8.49
N GLU A 186 -7.96 1.92 -8.03
CA GLU A 186 -8.04 1.51 -6.61
C GLU A 186 -7.54 2.60 -5.64
N ILE A 187 -6.44 3.27 -5.98
CA ILE A 187 -5.88 4.34 -5.13
C ILE A 187 -6.81 5.56 -5.13
N VAL A 188 -7.27 5.99 -6.30
CA VAL A 188 -8.19 7.14 -6.46
C VAL A 188 -9.50 6.87 -5.72
N SER A 189 -10.11 5.69 -5.91
CA SER A 189 -11.36 5.32 -5.23
C SER A 189 -11.23 5.30 -3.71
N LYS A 190 -10.13 4.75 -3.17
CA LYS A 190 -9.84 4.79 -1.72
C LYS A 190 -9.70 6.23 -1.22
N GLY A 191 -9.01 7.10 -1.96
CA GLY A 191 -8.86 8.52 -1.59
C GLY A 191 -10.19 9.29 -1.64
N PHE A 192 -11.01 9.08 -2.66
CA PHE A 192 -12.35 9.67 -2.74
C PHE A 192 -13.28 9.17 -1.63
N LEU A 193 -13.26 7.87 -1.30
CA LEU A 193 -14.00 7.33 -0.17
C LEU A 193 -13.55 7.95 1.16
N ALA A 194 -12.24 8.17 1.36
CA ALA A 194 -11.72 8.84 2.55
C ALA A 194 -12.22 10.30 2.65
N ARG A 195 -12.26 11.03 1.53
CA ARG A 195 -12.83 12.39 1.48
C ARG A 195 -14.33 12.38 1.79
N LEU A 196 -15.08 11.46 1.18
CA LEU A 196 -16.52 11.30 1.41
C LEU A 196 -16.82 10.99 2.88
N ARG A 197 -16.04 10.10 3.50
CA ARG A 197 -16.09 9.80 4.93
C ARG A 197 -15.87 11.04 5.79
N SER A 198 -14.88 11.87 5.44
CA SER A 198 -14.62 13.12 6.16
C SER A 198 -15.79 14.10 6.10
N LEU A 199 -16.47 14.21 4.96
CA LEU A 199 -17.67 15.07 4.83
C LEU A 199 -18.83 14.54 5.68
N TYR A 200 -19.04 13.22 5.66
CA TYR A 200 -20.05 12.56 6.49
C TYR A 200 -19.78 12.74 8.00
N ASP A 201 -18.54 12.54 8.44
CA ASP A 201 -18.16 12.74 9.84
C ASP A 201 -18.32 14.22 10.25
N GLY A 202 -18.06 15.15 9.33
CA GLY A 202 -18.36 16.57 9.48
C GLY A 202 -19.86 16.83 9.69
N ALA A 203 -20.72 16.24 8.87
CA ALA A 203 -22.18 16.33 9.01
C ALA A 203 -22.67 15.74 10.35
N CYS A 204 -22.12 14.61 10.77
CA CYS A 204 -22.44 14.00 12.06
C CYS A 204 -22.06 14.92 13.23
N LYS A 205 -20.88 15.55 13.19
CA LYS A 205 -20.40 16.48 14.22
C LYS A 205 -21.29 17.72 14.31
N THR A 206 -21.64 18.34 13.19
CA THR A 206 -22.52 19.53 13.18
C THR A 206 -23.95 19.21 13.60
N ALA A 207 -24.47 18.03 13.23
CA ALA A 207 -25.78 17.56 13.71
C ALA A 207 -25.81 17.32 15.22
N ARG A 208 -24.73 16.78 15.80
CA ARG A 208 -24.59 16.63 17.27
C ARG A 208 -24.57 17.99 17.98
N ALA A 209 -23.96 19.00 17.36
CA ALA A 209 -23.97 20.38 17.83
C ALA A 209 -25.32 21.11 17.63
N LYS A 210 -26.36 20.42 17.15
CA LYS A 210 -27.69 20.98 16.82
C LYS A 210 -27.68 22.08 15.76
N ASN A 211 -26.61 22.14 14.95
CA ASN A 211 -26.54 23.05 13.80
C ASN A 211 -27.03 22.32 12.54
N ASN A 212 -28.35 22.19 12.41
CA ASN A 212 -28.98 21.43 11.33
C ASN A 212 -28.67 22.02 9.95
N ALA A 213 -28.58 23.35 9.82
CA ALA A 213 -28.23 24.00 8.56
C ALA A 213 -26.83 23.62 8.07
N ALA A 214 -25.83 23.63 8.97
CA ALA A 214 -24.47 23.19 8.63
C ALA A 214 -24.38 21.68 8.38
N ALA A 215 -25.16 20.86 9.08
CA ALA A 215 -25.23 19.42 8.84
C ALA A 215 -25.78 19.09 7.45
N LEU A 216 -26.84 19.78 7.05
CA LEU A 216 -27.44 19.66 5.73
C LEU A 216 -26.49 20.13 4.62
N GLY A 217 -25.80 21.27 4.81
CA GLY A 217 -24.80 21.74 3.86
C GLY A 217 -23.65 20.74 3.64
N ASN A 218 -23.19 20.08 4.72
CA ASN A 218 -22.17 19.02 4.60
C ASN A 218 -22.70 17.77 3.88
N LEU A 219 -23.98 17.43 4.03
CA LEU A 219 -24.61 16.32 3.30
C LEU A 219 -24.77 16.64 1.81
N ASP A 220 -25.18 17.87 1.47
CA ASP A 220 -25.28 18.30 0.07
C ASP A 220 -23.91 18.24 -0.61
N GLN A 221 -22.87 18.69 0.08
CA GLN A 221 -21.49 18.55 -0.38
C GLN A 221 -21.09 17.09 -0.56
N ALA A 222 -21.46 16.21 0.37
CA ALA A 222 -21.16 14.78 0.26
C ALA A 222 -21.87 14.13 -0.95
N LEU A 223 -23.14 14.46 -1.20
CA LEU A 223 -23.90 13.96 -2.34
C LEU A 223 -23.33 14.47 -3.67
N ALA A 224 -23.12 15.78 -3.79
CA ALA A 224 -22.52 16.38 -4.98
C ALA A 224 -21.11 15.82 -5.25
N PHE A 225 -20.29 15.68 -4.20
CA PHE A 225 -18.97 15.06 -4.31
C PHE A 225 -19.08 13.61 -4.79
N SER A 226 -20.00 12.81 -4.24
CA SER A 226 -20.15 11.40 -4.60
C SER A 226 -20.53 11.21 -6.07
N ALA A 227 -21.46 12.02 -6.60
CA ALA A 227 -21.85 11.97 -8.00
C ALA A 227 -20.70 12.36 -8.93
N ASN A 228 -19.97 13.43 -8.60
CA ASN A 228 -18.81 13.86 -9.38
C ASN A 228 -17.67 12.84 -9.31
N ALA A 229 -17.42 12.24 -8.14
CA ALA A 229 -16.40 11.22 -7.96
C ALA A 229 -16.73 9.93 -8.73
N GLU A 230 -18.00 9.50 -8.77
CA GLU A 230 -18.43 8.36 -9.60
C GLU A 230 -18.20 8.63 -11.10
N ALA A 231 -18.47 9.85 -11.57
CA ALA A 231 -18.22 10.23 -12.96
C ALA A 231 -16.71 10.22 -13.30
N VAL A 232 -15.87 10.78 -12.43
CA VAL A 232 -14.40 10.76 -12.60
C VAL A 232 -13.87 9.32 -12.60
N LEU A 233 -14.33 8.47 -11.68
CA LEU A 233 -13.92 7.08 -11.62
C LEU A 233 -14.36 6.30 -12.86
N ALA A 234 -15.56 6.56 -13.38
CA ALA A 234 -16.05 5.91 -14.60
C ALA A 234 -15.15 6.23 -15.81
N GLU A 235 -14.81 7.51 -16.02
CA GLU A 235 -13.93 7.90 -17.14
C GLU A 235 -12.49 7.39 -16.96
N LEU A 236 -11.95 7.38 -15.73
CA LEU A 236 -10.61 6.83 -15.48
C LEU A 236 -10.49 5.34 -15.84
N ARG A 237 -11.58 4.57 -15.76
CA ARG A 237 -11.59 3.14 -16.17
C ARG A 237 -11.43 2.93 -17.66
N GLU A 238 -11.85 3.91 -18.48
CA GLU A 238 -11.70 3.83 -19.94
C GLU A 238 -10.26 4.12 -20.39
N GLY A 239 -9.39 4.52 -19.46
CA GLY A 239 -7.96 4.68 -19.67
C GLY A 239 -7.29 3.39 -20.16
N LYS A 240 -6.11 3.54 -20.77
CA LYS A 240 -5.28 2.42 -21.21
C LYS A 240 -4.02 2.35 -20.37
N THR A 241 -3.70 1.16 -19.86
CA THR A 241 -2.41 0.88 -19.25
C THR A 241 -1.33 0.84 -20.32
N GLU A 242 -0.21 1.51 -20.09
CA GLU A 242 0.94 1.41 -20.98
C GLU A 242 1.59 0.03 -20.85
N VAL A 243 1.98 -0.56 -22.00
CA VAL A 243 2.57 -1.91 -22.05
C VAL A 243 3.87 -2.01 -21.22
N SER A 244 4.54 -0.88 -20.98
CA SER A 244 5.77 -0.77 -20.18
C SER A 244 5.54 -0.46 -18.70
N SER A 245 4.30 -0.50 -18.19
CA SER A 245 3.99 -0.24 -16.77
C SER A 245 4.67 -1.27 -15.86
N PRO A 246 5.48 -0.86 -14.85
CA PRO A 246 6.09 -1.78 -13.89
C PRO A 246 5.08 -2.66 -13.12
N ASP A 247 3.84 -2.22 -13.01
CA ASP A 247 2.73 -2.95 -12.40
C ASP A 247 1.72 -3.52 -13.41
N ALA A 248 2.08 -3.69 -14.69
CA ALA A 248 1.16 -4.20 -15.72
C ALA A 248 0.52 -5.55 -15.32
N ALA A 249 1.21 -6.39 -14.54
CA ALA A 249 0.68 -7.64 -14.02
C ALA A 249 -0.46 -7.48 -13.00
N ALA A 250 -0.65 -6.28 -12.43
CA ALA A 250 -1.80 -5.94 -11.61
C ALA A 250 -3.04 -5.54 -12.43
N ASP A 251 -2.88 -5.35 -13.74
CA ASP A 251 -3.99 -4.97 -14.61
C ASP A 251 -4.83 -6.20 -14.95
N THR A 252 -6.02 -6.30 -14.37
CA THR A 252 -6.95 -7.41 -14.60
C THR A 252 -7.80 -7.23 -15.86
N GLY A 253 -7.59 -6.15 -16.63
CA GLY A 253 -8.31 -5.87 -17.88
C GLY A 253 -9.79 -5.51 -17.69
N SER A 254 -10.26 -5.47 -16.45
CA SER A 254 -11.61 -5.10 -16.06
C SER A 254 -11.56 -4.48 -14.68
N VAL A 255 -11.82 -3.17 -14.62
CA VAL A 255 -11.93 -2.44 -13.36
C VAL A 255 -13.41 -2.37 -12.97
N GLU A 256 -13.76 -2.98 -11.84
CA GLU A 256 -15.14 -2.95 -11.36
C GLU A 256 -15.57 -1.51 -10.97
N ALA A 257 -16.76 -1.11 -11.42
CA ALA A 257 -17.87 -0.81 -10.53
C ALA A 257 -17.61 -0.46 -9.05
N VAL A 258 -16.83 0.56 -8.67
CA VAL A 258 -16.78 1.02 -7.27
C VAL A 258 -17.86 2.09 -7.03
N PRO A 259 -18.99 1.76 -6.37
CA PRO A 259 -19.97 2.76 -5.97
C PRO A 259 -19.40 3.63 -4.84
N MET A 260 -19.74 4.93 -4.82
CA MET A 260 -19.33 5.84 -3.75
C MET A 260 -20.31 5.75 -2.57
N THR A 261 -20.27 4.63 -1.85
CA THR A 261 -21.13 4.35 -0.70
C THR A 261 -20.35 4.30 0.62
N LEU A 262 -21.05 4.56 1.73
CA LEU A 262 -20.51 4.58 3.08
C LEU A 262 -21.29 3.64 3.98
N ALA A 263 -20.59 2.70 4.61
CA ALA A 263 -21.10 1.97 5.77
C ALA A 263 -21.26 2.94 6.95
N ALA A 264 -22.47 3.47 7.11
CA ALA A 264 -22.80 4.51 8.07
C ALA A 264 -23.28 3.92 9.42
N ASP A 265 -22.98 4.62 10.52
CA ASP A 265 -23.55 4.29 11.84
C ASP A 265 -25.06 4.48 11.80
N GLN A 266 -25.84 3.43 12.11
CA GLN A 266 -27.29 3.47 11.92
C GLN A 266 -27.97 4.61 12.70
N ALA A 267 -27.49 4.94 13.89
CA ALA A 267 -28.09 5.99 14.71
C ALA A 267 -27.83 7.38 14.12
N SER A 268 -26.58 7.67 13.77
CA SER A 268 -26.17 8.95 13.19
C SER A 268 -26.76 9.15 11.79
N ALA A 269 -26.75 8.09 10.97
CA ALA A 269 -27.32 8.09 9.63
C ALA A 269 -28.85 8.32 9.64
N ARG A 270 -29.60 7.63 10.51
CA ARG A 270 -31.05 7.85 10.65
C ARG A 270 -31.38 9.28 11.05
N ARG A 271 -30.63 9.85 12.01
CA ARG A 271 -30.83 11.24 12.44
C ARG A 271 -30.60 12.21 11.28
N LEU A 272 -29.53 12.01 10.51
CA LEU A 272 -29.24 12.83 9.33
C LEU A 272 -30.31 12.67 8.25
N CYS A 273 -30.80 11.45 7.98
CA CYS A 273 -31.90 11.22 7.06
C CYS A 273 -33.20 11.89 7.50
N ILE A 274 -33.54 11.89 8.80
CA ILE A 274 -34.73 12.58 9.30
C ILE A 274 -34.61 14.09 9.04
N ILE A 275 -33.48 14.70 9.42
CA ILE A 275 -33.24 16.14 9.19
C ILE A 275 -33.32 16.47 7.69
N TYR A 276 -32.82 15.57 6.84
CA TYR A 276 -32.86 15.73 5.39
C TYR A 276 -34.28 15.60 4.80
N LEU A 277 -35.06 14.63 5.29
CA LEU A 277 -36.46 14.43 4.90
C LEU A 277 -37.34 15.61 5.32
N GLU A 278 -37.14 16.15 6.52
CA GLU A 278 -37.84 17.36 6.98
C GLU A 278 -37.61 18.54 6.02
N ARG A 279 -36.36 18.76 5.57
CA ARG A 279 -36.05 19.79 4.57
C ARG A 279 -36.73 19.53 3.23
N PHE A 280 -36.79 18.27 2.79
CA PHE A 280 -37.42 17.88 1.54
C PHE A 280 -38.93 18.11 1.55
N ILE A 281 -39.61 17.73 2.65
CA ILE A 281 -41.05 17.96 2.85
C ILE A 281 -41.36 19.47 2.89
N ASP A 282 -40.49 20.27 3.50
CA ASP A 282 -40.60 21.73 3.56
C ASP A 282 -40.42 22.43 2.20
N GLY A 283 -40.08 21.71 1.13
CA GLY A 283 -39.87 22.25 -0.22
C GLY A 283 -38.61 23.13 -0.33
N LYS A 284 -37.69 23.05 0.64
CA LYS A 284 -36.44 23.83 0.70
C LYS A 284 -35.23 23.06 0.22
N ALA A 285 -35.44 21.85 -0.28
CA ALA A 285 -34.37 21.00 -0.80
C ALA A 285 -34.12 21.31 -2.29
N ASP A 286 -32.84 21.33 -2.69
CA ASP A 286 -32.47 21.47 -4.11
C ASP A 286 -32.90 20.23 -4.92
N LYS A 287 -33.05 20.35 -6.23
CA LYS A 287 -33.45 19.21 -7.09
C LYS A 287 -32.46 18.03 -7.06
N ALA A 288 -31.21 18.26 -6.68
CA ALA A 288 -30.18 17.24 -6.46
C ALA A 288 -30.32 16.49 -5.12
N ALA A 289 -31.39 16.75 -4.37
CA ALA A 289 -31.57 16.28 -3.00
C ALA A 289 -32.62 15.15 -2.89
N ASP A 290 -32.61 14.16 -3.79
CA ASP A 290 -33.51 13.01 -3.65
C ASP A 290 -33.13 12.20 -2.39
N PRO A 291 -34.05 11.99 -1.43
CA PRO A 291 -33.80 11.14 -0.26
C PRO A 291 -33.34 9.71 -0.60
N LYS A 292 -33.65 9.21 -1.80
CA LYS A 292 -33.17 7.92 -2.30
C LYS A 292 -31.66 7.90 -2.51
N GLU A 293 -31.08 9.00 -2.99
CA GLU A 293 -29.63 9.11 -3.19
C GLU A 293 -28.89 9.13 -1.86
N LEU A 294 -29.43 9.82 -0.85
CA LEU A 294 -28.88 9.78 0.51
C LEU A 294 -28.96 8.39 1.13
N THR A 295 -30.05 7.66 0.89
CA THR A 295 -30.22 6.29 1.38
C THR A 295 -29.24 5.33 0.70
N ARG A 296 -29.00 5.49 -0.61
CA ARG A 296 -27.98 4.76 -1.37
C ARG A 296 -26.58 5.07 -0.83
N LEU A 297 -26.24 6.35 -0.67
CA LEU A 297 -24.94 6.81 -0.17
C LEU A 297 -24.61 6.21 1.19
N LEU A 298 -25.59 6.14 2.11
CA LEU A 298 -25.38 5.70 3.50
C LEU A 298 -25.57 4.19 3.72
N GLU A 299 -25.74 3.41 2.64
CA GLU A 299 -25.99 1.96 2.69
C GLU A 299 -27.06 1.57 3.73
N LEU A 300 -28.09 2.41 3.87
CA LEU A 300 -29.19 2.16 4.80
C LEU A 300 -30.09 1.08 4.20
N SER A 301 -29.61 -0.16 4.28
CA SER A 301 -30.38 -1.35 4.00
C SER A 301 -31.55 -1.40 4.99
N ARG A 302 -32.74 -1.07 4.47
CA ARG A 302 -34.05 -0.93 5.15
C ARG A 302 -34.36 0.47 5.69
N LEU A 303 -34.80 1.34 4.78
CA LEU A 303 -35.77 2.42 5.06
C LEU A 303 -37.08 2.25 4.26
N THR A 304 -37.31 1.04 3.72
CA THR A 304 -38.60 0.58 3.18
C THR A 304 -39.33 -0.26 4.21
#